data_AF-A0A967ZQW4-F1
#
_entry.id   AF-A0A967ZQW4-F1
#
_cell.length_a   1.000
_cell.length_b   1.000
_cell.length_c   1.000
_cell.angle_alpha   90.00
_cell.angle_beta   90.00
_cell.angle_gamma   90.00
#
_symmetry.space_group_name_H-M   'P 1'
#
loop_
_entity.id
_entity.type
_entity.pdbx_description
1 polymer ?
#
loop_
_entity_poly.entity_id
_entity_poly.type
_entity_poly.pdbx_seq_one_letter_code
_entity_poly.pdbx_strand_id
1 'polypeptide(L)'
;YGGQVAAQGFWAASRTVDPAFHPHSLHAYFILGGDSDEPVRYEVDRIRNGRSFATRRVVARQSGGAILNLAASFHVREEAPDATRITMPEGLPEPESLTSEPAWSGLLDHRDVPDTDDWARSWLKVAGPLGADPVVHLVAHVYASDDIPTEAVQLAHPRGRPRVETEYETMYMGASLDHAVWFHRFAPADEWTL
;
A
#
# COMPACT_ATOMS: atom_id res chain seq x y z
N TYR A 1 -11.64 3.17 0.36
CA TYR A 1 -10.18 3.16 0.62
C TYR A 1 -9.42 2.74 -0.62
N GLY A 2 -8.39 3.51 -1.01
CA GLY A 2 -7.61 3.26 -2.23
C GLY A 2 -6.78 1.97 -2.14
N GLY A 3 -6.12 1.74 -1.00
CA GLY A 3 -5.25 0.59 -0.76
C GLY A 3 -5.97 -0.75 -0.93
N GLN A 4 -7.28 -0.83 -0.64
CA GLN A 4 -8.08 -2.03 -0.91
C GLN A 4 -8.16 -2.34 -2.40
N VAL A 5 -8.49 -1.33 -3.22
CA VAL A 5 -8.66 -1.50 -4.66
C VAL A 5 -7.31 -1.79 -5.33
N ALA A 6 -6.25 -1.11 -4.88
CA ALA A 6 -4.89 -1.35 -5.34
C ALA A 6 -4.38 -2.75 -4.97
N ALA A 7 -4.55 -3.17 -3.71
CA ALA A 7 -4.12 -4.48 -3.21
C ALA A 7 -4.84 -5.63 -3.93
N GLN A 8 -6.16 -5.53 -4.09
CA GLN A 8 -6.94 -6.55 -4.83
C GLN A 8 -6.61 -6.56 -6.32
N GLY A 9 -6.37 -5.40 -6.94
CA GLY A 9 -5.90 -5.32 -8.32
C GLY A 9 -4.52 -5.95 -8.51
N PHE A 10 -3.61 -5.69 -7.58
CA PHE A 10 -2.29 -6.31 -7.54
C PHE A 10 -2.35 -7.83 -7.29
N TRP A 11 -3.25 -8.30 -6.42
CA TRP A 11 -3.53 -9.71 -6.24
C TRP A 11 -4.03 -10.37 -7.53
N ALA A 12 -4.98 -9.73 -8.22
CA ALA A 12 -5.50 -10.21 -9.50
C ALA A 12 -4.38 -10.31 -10.56
N ALA A 13 -3.50 -9.32 -10.65
CA ALA A 13 -2.31 -9.38 -11.52
C ALA A 13 -1.42 -10.58 -11.18
N SER A 14 -1.08 -10.75 -9.91
CA SER A 14 -0.15 -11.77 -9.42
C SER A 14 -0.64 -13.19 -9.71
N ARG A 15 -1.96 -13.43 -9.65
CA ARG A 15 -2.58 -14.73 -9.98
C ARG A 15 -2.50 -15.13 -11.46
N THR A 16 -2.03 -14.24 -12.35
CA THR A 16 -1.92 -14.49 -13.80
C THR A 16 -0.46 -14.64 -14.27
N VAL A 17 0.47 -14.68 -13.33
CA VAL A 17 1.92 -14.75 -13.56
C VAL A 17 2.44 -16.12 -13.11
N ASP A 18 3.45 -16.63 -13.80
CA ASP A 18 4.12 -17.87 -13.39
C ASP A 18 4.82 -17.66 -12.02
N PRO A 19 4.72 -18.59 -11.06
CA PRO A 19 5.30 -18.44 -9.72
C PRO A 19 6.82 -18.19 -9.68
N ALA A 20 7.55 -18.48 -10.76
CA ALA A 20 8.98 -18.16 -10.88
C ALA A 20 9.26 -16.65 -11.00
N PHE A 21 8.25 -15.83 -11.33
CA PHE A 21 8.38 -14.38 -11.40
C PHE A 21 7.79 -13.75 -10.14
N HIS A 22 8.63 -13.01 -9.41
CA HIS A 22 8.26 -12.33 -8.19
C HIS A 22 7.87 -10.88 -8.48
N PRO A 23 6.85 -10.32 -7.79
CA PRO A 23 6.53 -8.91 -7.94
C PRO A 23 7.70 -8.02 -7.49
N HIS A 24 7.97 -6.95 -8.22
CA HIS A 24 9.00 -5.97 -7.82
C HIS A 24 8.52 -4.52 -7.90
N SER A 25 7.45 -4.24 -8.64
CA SER A 25 6.82 -2.91 -8.58
C SER A 25 5.37 -2.92 -9.05
N LEU A 26 4.65 -1.89 -8.62
CA LEU A 26 3.37 -1.49 -9.20
C LEU A 26 3.27 0.03 -9.28
N HIS A 27 2.43 0.49 -10.20
CA HIS A 27 1.96 1.86 -10.33
C HIS A 27 0.44 1.82 -10.52
N ALA A 28 -0.29 2.67 -9.82
CA ALA A 28 -1.73 2.73 -9.89
C ALA A 28 -2.20 4.17 -10.02
N TYR A 29 -3.23 4.40 -10.83
CA TYR A 29 -3.96 5.65 -10.92
C TYR A 29 -5.40 5.41 -10.52
N PHE A 30 -5.88 6.17 -9.54
CA PHE A 30 -7.27 6.19 -9.11
C PHE A 30 -8.03 7.17 -10.02
N ILE A 31 -9.09 6.68 -10.66
CA ILE A 31 -9.80 7.42 -11.71
C ILE A 31 -11.10 8.00 -11.16
N LEU A 32 -11.84 7.18 -10.40
CA LEU A 32 -13.14 7.54 -9.81
C LEU A 32 -13.22 6.97 -8.40
N GLY A 33 -14.00 7.63 -7.55
CA GLY A 33 -14.39 7.07 -6.26
C GLY A 33 -15.18 5.77 -6.47
N GLY A 34 -14.83 4.74 -5.71
CA GLY A 34 -15.57 3.48 -5.72
C GLY A 34 -16.81 3.54 -4.83
N ASP A 35 -17.83 2.77 -5.20
CA ASP A 35 -19.03 2.53 -4.39
C ASP A 35 -18.82 1.28 -3.51
N SER A 36 -18.99 1.38 -2.19
CA SER A 36 -18.80 0.25 -1.28
C SER A 36 -19.89 -0.82 -1.37
N ASP A 37 -21.06 -0.47 -1.92
CA ASP A 37 -22.19 -1.38 -2.07
C ASP A 37 -22.11 -2.19 -3.38
N GLU A 38 -21.15 -1.89 -4.25
CA GLU A 38 -20.94 -2.59 -5.51
C GLU A 38 -19.66 -3.45 -5.52
N PRO A 39 -19.71 -4.68 -6.07
CA PRO A 39 -18.50 -5.47 -6.27
C PRO A 39 -17.57 -4.83 -7.31
N VAL A 40 -16.27 -4.94 -7.08
CA VAL A 40 -15.25 -4.48 -8.03
C VAL A 40 -14.82 -5.63 -8.95
N ARG A 41 -14.90 -5.43 -10.26
CA ARG A 41 -14.36 -6.36 -11.28
C ARG A 41 -12.94 -5.95 -11.66
N TYR A 42 -12.00 -6.88 -11.58
CA TYR A 42 -10.60 -6.67 -12.00
C TYR A 42 -10.33 -7.36 -13.33
N GLU A 43 -10.05 -6.57 -14.37
CA GLU A 43 -9.72 -7.03 -15.71
C GLU A 43 -8.20 -7.01 -15.89
N VAL A 44 -7.58 -8.17 -16.12
CA VAL A 44 -6.12 -8.31 -16.18
C VAL A 44 -5.64 -8.56 -17.61
N ASP A 45 -4.90 -7.61 -18.17
CA ASP A 45 -4.21 -7.74 -19.44
C ASP A 45 -2.79 -8.29 -19.23
N ARG A 46 -2.46 -9.39 -19.92
CA ARG A 46 -1.12 -9.99 -19.91
C ARG A 46 -0.22 -9.32 -20.95
N ILE A 47 0.16 -8.06 -20.68
CA ILE A 47 0.94 -7.21 -21.59
C ILE A 47 2.20 -7.90 -22.12
N ARG A 48 2.94 -8.58 -21.24
CA ARG A 48 4.18 -9.27 -21.63
C ARG A 48 4.47 -10.47 -20.74
N ASN A 49 4.94 -11.56 -21.35
CA ASN A 49 5.64 -12.67 -20.68
C ASN A 49 7.00 -12.83 -21.37
N GLY A 50 8.01 -12.15 -20.85
CA GLY A 50 9.38 -12.24 -21.33
C GLY A 50 10.16 -13.35 -20.64
N ARG A 51 11.47 -13.41 -20.93
CA ARG A 51 12.39 -14.35 -20.28
C ARG A 51 12.56 -14.06 -18.79
N SER A 52 12.89 -12.81 -18.45
CA SER A 52 13.15 -12.39 -17.07
C SER A 52 12.02 -11.54 -16.48
N PHE A 53 11.24 -10.84 -17.32
CA PHE A 53 10.16 -9.95 -16.86
C PHE A 53 8.79 -10.38 -17.37
N ALA A 54 7.77 -10.26 -16.51
CA ALA A 54 6.37 -10.28 -16.89
C ALA A 54 5.71 -8.95 -16.50
N THR A 55 4.78 -8.48 -17.33
CA THR A 55 4.06 -7.22 -17.09
C THR A 55 2.56 -7.48 -17.17
N ARG A 56 1.83 -6.93 -16.22
CA ARG A 56 0.37 -6.96 -16.16
C ARG A 56 -0.17 -5.55 -16.10
N ARG A 57 -1.28 -5.32 -16.79
CA ARG A 57 -2.14 -4.16 -16.57
C ARG A 57 -3.44 -4.66 -15.97
N VAL A 58 -3.98 -3.94 -15.00
CA VAL A 58 -5.25 -4.24 -14.35
C VAL A 58 -6.14 -3.00 -14.43
N VAL A 59 -7.37 -3.19 -14.89
CA VAL A 59 -8.41 -2.17 -14.79
C VAL A 59 -9.44 -2.66 -13.78
N ALA A 60 -9.64 -1.89 -12.71
CA ALA A 60 -10.73 -2.15 -11.77
C ALA A 60 -11.98 -1.39 -12.23
N ARG A 61 -13.13 -2.05 -12.26
CA ARG A 61 -14.40 -1.51 -12.75
C ARG A 61 -15.55 -1.75 -11.80
N GLN A 62 -16.45 -0.77 -11.79
CA GLN A 62 -17.79 -0.82 -11.22
C GLN A 62 -18.80 -0.32 -12.26
N SER A 63 -20.09 -0.23 -11.91
CA SER A 63 -21.15 0.16 -12.86
C SER A 63 -20.89 1.53 -13.51
N GLY A 64 -20.32 2.47 -12.75
CA GLY A 64 -19.96 3.82 -13.20
C GLY A 64 -18.72 3.91 -14.11
N GLY A 65 -17.99 2.82 -14.33
CA GLY A 65 -16.82 2.79 -15.20
C GLY A 65 -15.56 2.29 -14.51
N ALA A 66 -14.40 2.70 -15.04
CA ALA A 66 -13.10 2.34 -14.47
C ALA A 66 -12.82 3.21 -13.24
N ILE A 67 -12.49 2.56 -12.12
CA ILE A 67 -12.15 3.22 -10.85
C ILE A 67 -10.64 3.21 -10.58
N LEU A 68 -9.91 2.24 -11.15
CA LEU A 68 -8.45 2.11 -11.03
C LEU A 68 -7.85 1.65 -12.37
N ASN A 69 -6.68 2.19 -12.70
CA ASN A 69 -5.78 1.61 -13.68
C ASN A 69 -4.42 1.33 -13.03
N LEU A 70 -4.03 0.06 -12.98
CA LEU A 70 -2.80 -0.41 -12.33
C LEU A 70 -1.91 -1.12 -13.34
N ALA A 71 -0.60 -0.91 -13.24
CA ALA A 71 0.42 -1.68 -13.93
C ALA A 71 1.34 -2.33 -12.90
N ALA A 72 1.56 -3.64 -13.01
CA ALA A 72 2.45 -4.40 -12.15
C ALA A 72 3.53 -5.10 -12.96
N SER A 73 4.74 -5.11 -12.42
CA SER A 73 5.90 -5.74 -13.02
C SER A 73 6.48 -6.81 -12.11
N PHE A 74 6.86 -7.92 -12.74
CA PHE A 74 7.33 -9.14 -12.09
C PHE A 74 8.64 -9.56 -12.73
N HIS A 75 9.55 -10.10 -11.92
CA HIS A 75 10.90 -10.46 -12.33
C HIS A 75 11.31 -11.80 -11.74
N VAL A 76 12.01 -12.62 -12.52
CA VAL A 76 12.64 -13.84 -11.98
C VAL A 76 13.73 -13.46 -10.97
N ARG A 77 14.05 -14.36 -10.04
CA ARG A 77 15.15 -14.09 -9.11
C ARG A 77 16.49 -14.17 -9.86
N GLU A 78 17.31 -13.14 -9.69
CA GLU A 78 18.69 -13.08 -10.21
C GLU A 78 19.63 -12.62 -9.09
N GLU A 79 20.88 -13.07 -9.12
CA GLU A 79 21.90 -12.56 -8.21
C GLU A 79 22.31 -11.14 -8.64
N ALA A 80 22.27 -10.21 -7.70
CA ALA A 80 22.67 -8.82 -7.89
C ALA A 80 23.32 -8.30 -6.61
N PRO A 81 24.14 -7.23 -6.68
CA PRO A 81 24.65 -6.57 -5.50
C PRO A 81 23.50 -6.13 -4.59
N ASP A 82 23.52 -6.59 -3.34
CA ASP A 82 22.57 -6.16 -2.32
C ASP A 82 23.14 -4.94 -1.58
N ALA A 83 22.46 -3.80 -1.69
CA ALA A 83 22.91 -2.55 -1.09
C ALA A 83 21.72 -1.72 -0.59
N THR A 84 21.89 -1.10 0.58
CA THR A 84 20.94 -0.13 1.12
C THR A 84 21.71 1.05 1.69
N ARG A 85 21.29 2.25 1.29
CA ARG A 85 21.89 3.52 1.72
C ARG A 85 21.10 4.22 2.83
N ILE A 86 19.90 3.74 3.11
CA ILE A 86 18.99 4.31 4.11
C ILE A 86 18.97 3.36 5.30
N THR A 87 19.31 3.88 6.47
CA THR A 87 19.22 3.13 7.73
C THR A 87 17.91 3.46 8.42
N MET A 88 17.33 2.48 9.11
CA MET A 88 16.20 2.73 10.01
C MET A 88 16.64 3.74 11.08
N PRO A 89 15.82 4.75 11.43
CA PRO A 89 16.14 5.67 12.51
C PRO A 89 16.28 4.91 13.85
N GLU A 90 17.26 5.29 14.65
CA GLU A 90 17.47 4.74 15.99
C GLU A 90 16.72 5.54 17.07
N GLY A 91 16.51 4.94 18.24
CA GLY A 91 15.91 5.63 19.40
C GLY A 91 14.41 5.87 19.29
N LEU A 92 13.73 5.21 18.35
CA LEU A 92 12.28 5.26 18.23
C LEU A 92 11.62 4.41 19.33
N PRO A 93 10.44 4.80 19.83
CA PRO A 93 9.66 3.96 20.72
C PRO A 93 9.24 2.67 20.02
N GLU A 94 9.30 1.56 20.76
CA GLU A 94 8.81 0.26 20.30
C GLU A 94 7.29 0.34 20.07
N PRO A 95 6.76 -0.32 19.04
CA PRO A 95 5.34 -0.25 18.72
C PRO A 95 4.44 -0.67 19.89
N GLU A 96 4.85 -1.67 20.67
CA GLU A 96 4.10 -2.15 21.85
C GLU A 96 3.91 -1.08 22.94
N SER A 97 4.78 -0.05 22.98
CA SER A 97 4.70 1.05 23.94
C SER A 97 3.78 2.19 23.48
N LEU A 98 3.39 2.19 22.20
CA LEU A 98 2.56 3.21 21.59
C LEU A 98 1.08 2.84 21.65
N THR A 99 0.24 3.87 21.65
CA THR A 99 -1.22 3.71 21.55
C THR A 99 -1.58 3.20 20.16
N SER A 100 -2.47 2.21 20.11
CA SER A 100 -3.09 1.78 18.87
C SER A 100 -4.16 2.81 18.51
N GLU A 101 -3.99 3.43 17.35
CA GLU A 101 -5.02 4.28 16.78
C GLU A 101 -6.04 3.38 16.06
N PRO A 102 -7.35 3.62 16.21
CA PRO A 102 -8.34 2.85 15.48
C PRO A 102 -8.16 3.15 13.99
N ALA A 103 -7.52 2.24 13.26
CA ALA A 103 -7.51 2.32 11.81
C ALA A 103 -8.96 2.31 11.31
N TRP A 104 -9.21 3.02 10.22
CA TRP A 104 -10.52 3.07 9.54
C TRP A 104 -11.00 1.65 9.14
N SER A 105 -10.10 0.66 9.12
CA SER A 105 -10.39 -0.77 9.03
C SER A 105 -9.89 -1.52 10.26
N GLY A 106 -10.62 -2.56 10.69
CA GLY A 106 -10.10 -3.51 11.68
C GLY A 106 -8.99 -4.44 11.16
N LEU A 107 -8.42 -4.14 9.98
CA LEU A 107 -7.40 -4.95 9.31
C LEU A 107 -5.98 -4.44 9.54
N LEU A 108 -5.80 -3.22 10.05
CA LEU A 108 -4.49 -2.60 10.25
C LEU A 108 -4.34 -2.19 11.72
N ASP A 109 -3.24 -2.58 12.36
CA ASP A 109 -2.77 -1.98 13.62
C ASP A 109 -1.78 -0.87 13.22
N HIS A 110 -2.14 0.37 13.58
CA HIS A 110 -1.45 1.58 13.23
C HIS A 110 -1.10 2.34 14.50
N ARG A 111 0.19 2.66 14.66
CA ARG A 111 0.71 3.33 15.85
C ARG A 111 1.62 4.48 15.48
N ASP A 112 1.13 5.69 15.70
CA ASP A 112 1.88 6.91 15.42
C ASP A 112 3.09 7.04 16.34
N VAL A 113 4.25 7.34 15.73
CA VAL A 113 5.44 7.74 16.47
C VAL A 113 5.30 9.24 16.78
N PRO A 114 5.30 9.65 18.06
CA PRO A 114 5.17 11.05 18.42
C PRO A 114 6.45 11.86 18.11
N ASP A 115 6.31 13.20 18.10
CA ASP A 115 7.42 14.17 18.02
C ASP A 115 8.35 13.98 16.83
N THR A 116 7.77 13.66 15.67
CA THR A 116 8.51 13.44 14.44
C THR A 116 8.69 14.75 13.69
N ASP A 117 9.79 15.47 13.95
CA ASP A 117 10.21 16.72 13.28
C ASP A 117 9.84 16.77 11.77
N ASP A 118 8.64 17.28 11.44
CA ASP A 118 8.00 17.40 10.11
C ASP A 118 7.77 16.12 9.27
N TRP A 119 7.92 14.91 9.83
CA TRP A 119 7.79 13.66 9.07
C TRP A 119 6.70 12.77 9.67
N ALA A 120 5.75 12.27 8.89
CA ALA A 120 4.89 11.18 9.39
C ALA A 120 5.73 9.90 9.55
N ARG A 121 5.65 9.28 10.73
CA ARG A 121 6.22 7.95 10.98
C ARG A 121 5.26 7.17 11.85
N SER A 122 4.93 5.97 11.42
CA SER A 122 4.01 5.13 12.17
C SER A 122 4.40 3.67 11.98
N TRP A 123 4.28 2.90 13.04
CA TRP A 123 4.39 1.45 12.93
C TRP A 123 3.08 0.89 12.39
N LEU A 124 3.20 0.02 11.40
CA LEU A 124 2.10 -0.62 10.69
C LEU A 124 2.24 -2.13 10.74
N LYS A 125 1.10 -2.81 10.88
CA LYS A 125 1.00 -4.26 10.77
C LYS A 125 -0.41 -4.69 10.44
N VAL A 126 -0.57 -5.64 9.53
CA VAL A 126 -1.89 -6.22 9.24
C VAL A 126 -2.32 -7.14 10.38
N ALA A 127 -3.59 -7.02 10.78
CA ALA A 127 -4.16 -7.75 11.88
C ALA A 127 -4.40 -9.22 11.52
N GLY A 128 -3.95 -10.12 12.41
CA GLY A 128 -4.14 -11.56 12.27
C GLY A 128 -3.09 -12.25 11.39
N PRO A 129 -2.97 -13.58 11.48
CA PRO A 129 -1.96 -14.34 10.76
C PRO A 129 -2.30 -14.43 9.26
N LEU A 130 -1.33 -14.15 8.38
CA LEU A 130 -1.52 -14.16 6.92
C LEU A 130 -1.09 -15.48 6.24
N GLY A 131 -0.42 -16.38 6.97
CA GLY A 131 0.10 -17.63 6.45
C GLY A 131 1.51 -17.48 5.86
N ALA A 132 1.92 -18.37 4.95
CA ALA A 132 3.29 -18.41 4.43
C ALA A 132 3.41 -17.99 2.95
N ASP A 133 2.31 -17.60 2.30
CA ASP A 133 2.34 -17.18 0.89
C ASP A 133 2.94 -15.77 0.79
N PRO A 134 4.16 -15.61 0.22
CA PRO A 134 4.80 -14.30 0.16
C PRO A 134 3.99 -13.28 -0.63
N VAL A 135 3.19 -13.71 -1.61
CA VAL A 135 2.35 -12.80 -2.40
C VAL A 135 1.25 -12.19 -1.53
N VAL A 136 0.70 -12.94 -0.56
CA VAL A 136 -0.31 -12.42 0.38
C VAL A 136 0.28 -11.32 1.25
N HIS A 137 1.50 -11.48 1.77
CA HIS A 137 2.15 -10.40 2.52
C HIS A 137 2.47 -9.18 1.64
N LEU A 138 2.89 -9.38 0.38
CA LEU A 138 3.10 -8.25 -0.54
C LEU A 138 1.78 -7.51 -0.85
N VAL A 139 0.67 -8.22 -1.03
CA VAL A 139 -0.67 -7.63 -1.18
C VAL A 139 -1.07 -6.85 0.08
N ALA A 140 -0.80 -7.40 1.25
CA ALA A 140 -1.02 -6.72 2.53
C ALA A 140 -0.16 -5.46 2.69
N HIS A 141 1.09 -5.46 2.22
CA HIS A 141 1.92 -4.26 2.17
C HIS A 141 1.37 -3.21 1.20
N VAL A 142 0.85 -3.61 0.04
CA VAL A 142 0.17 -2.66 -0.88
C VAL A 142 -1.04 -2.03 -0.20
N TYR A 143 -1.81 -2.84 0.52
CA TYR A 143 -2.94 -2.33 1.30
C TYR A 143 -2.47 -1.31 2.34
N ALA A 144 -1.54 -1.68 3.22
CA ALA A 144 -1.07 -0.81 4.32
C ALA A 144 -0.37 0.46 3.82
N SER A 145 0.33 0.41 2.68
CA SER A 145 1.09 1.53 2.14
C SER A 145 0.26 2.75 1.71
N ASP A 146 -1.06 2.60 1.52
CA ASP A 146 -1.96 3.71 1.16
C ASP A 146 -2.52 4.45 2.40
N ASP A 147 -2.11 4.06 3.61
CA ASP A 147 -2.63 4.61 4.87
C ASP A 147 -1.94 5.94 5.27
N ILE A 148 -0.60 5.93 5.35
CA ILE A 148 0.22 7.06 5.84
C ILE A 148 0.37 8.27 4.90
N PRO A 149 0.39 8.14 3.55
CA PRO A 149 0.70 9.28 2.68
C PRO A 149 -0.18 10.52 2.92
N THR A 150 -1.47 10.31 3.23
CA THR A 150 -2.38 11.41 3.53
C THR A 150 -2.00 12.15 4.82
N GLU A 151 -1.57 11.44 5.85
CA GLU A 151 -1.10 12.02 7.10
C GLU A 151 0.21 12.80 6.92
N ALA A 152 1.15 12.27 6.13
CA ALA A 152 2.39 12.95 5.81
C ALA A 152 2.16 14.34 5.20
N VAL A 153 1.16 14.45 4.30
CA VAL A 153 0.77 15.74 3.71
C VAL A 153 0.16 16.68 4.75
N GLN A 154 -0.67 16.17 5.67
CA GLN A 154 -1.30 16.99 6.72
C GLN A 154 -0.27 17.56 7.69
N LEU A 155 0.69 16.74 8.15
CA LEU A 155 1.74 17.16 9.08
C LEU A 155 2.67 18.21 8.45
N ALA A 156 3.02 18.04 7.17
CA ALA A 156 3.85 19.00 6.44
C ALA A 156 3.10 20.29 6.06
N HIS A 157 1.76 20.31 6.12
CA HIS A 157 0.98 21.48 5.74
C HIS A 157 1.07 22.57 6.82
N PRO A 158 1.17 23.88 6.48
CA PRO A 158 1.31 24.97 7.47
C PRO A 158 0.16 25.10 8.48
N ARG A 159 -1.00 24.49 8.20
CA ARG A 159 -2.14 24.43 9.13
C ARG A 159 -2.11 23.21 10.06
N GLY A 160 -1.23 22.25 9.80
CA GLY A 160 -1.08 21.00 10.52
C GLY A 160 -2.28 20.06 10.42
N ARG A 161 -2.22 18.95 11.17
CA ARG A 161 -3.34 18.01 11.35
C ARG A 161 -4.48 18.70 12.15
N PRO A 162 -5.75 18.55 11.73
CA PRO A 162 -6.88 19.10 12.49
C PRO A 162 -6.91 18.53 13.91
N ARG A 163 -7.25 19.36 14.90
CA ARG A 163 -7.35 18.93 16.30
C ARG A 163 -8.65 18.19 16.61
N VAL A 164 -9.66 18.39 15.77
CA VAL A 164 -10.98 17.76 15.87
C VAL A 164 -11.28 17.09 14.53
N GLU A 165 -11.64 15.81 14.55
CA GLU A 165 -11.88 15.00 13.34
C GLU A 165 -12.94 15.63 12.42
N THR A 166 -14.00 16.22 12.98
CA THR A 166 -15.05 16.90 12.22
C THR A 166 -14.57 18.15 11.47
N GLU A 167 -13.41 18.70 11.83
CA GLU A 167 -12.83 19.83 11.09
C GLU A 167 -12.07 19.36 9.84
N TYR A 168 -11.74 18.06 9.74
CA TYR A 168 -10.98 17.52 8.61
C TYR A 168 -11.65 17.85 7.27
N GLU A 169 -12.93 17.47 7.10
CA GLU A 169 -13.66 17.69 5.85
C GLU A 169 -13.83 19.17 5.49
N THR A 170 -13.72 20.06 6.49
CA THR A 170 -13.77 21.51 6.27
C THR A 170 -12.42 22.11 5.93
N MET A 171 -11.31 21.49 6.36
CA MET A 171 -9.95 21.98 6.18
C MET A 171 -9.25 21.34 4.97
N TYR A 172 -9.54 20.07 4.71
CA TYR A 172 -8.90 19.25 3.68
C TYR A 172 -9.94 18.42 2.92
N MET A 173 -9.76 18.34 1.61
CA MET A 173 -10.38 17.31 0.78
C MET A 173 -9.24 16.53 0.14
N GLY A 174 -9.09 15.27 0.55
CA GLY A 174 -8.03 14.38 0.09
C GLY A 174 -8.60 13.25 -0.75
N ALA A 175 -7.96 12.97 -1.87
CA ALA A 175 -8.20 11.77 -2.66
C ALA A 175 -6.86 11.29 -3.21
N SER A 176 -6.59 9.98 -3.10
CA SER A 176 -5.43 9.38 -3.75
C SER A 176 -5.57 9.56 -5.26
N LEU A 177 -4.56 10.13 -5.92
CA LEU A 177 -4.53 10.29 -7.38
C LEU A 177 -3.77 9.14 -8.03
N ASP A 178 -2.60 8.85 -7.48
CA ASP A 178 -1.76 7.73 -7.86
C ASP A 178 -1.12 7.07 -6.63
N HIS A 179 -0.58 5.87 -6.85
CA HIS A 179 0.19 5.13 -5.87
C HIS A 179 1.25 4.29 -6.56
N ALA A 180 2.46 4.28 -6.00
CA ALA A 180 3.57 3.52 -6.56
C ALA A 180 4.34 2.80 -5.46
N VAL A 181 4.58 1.51 -5.66
CA VAL A 181 5.28 0.66 -4.69
C VAL A 181 6.39 -0.09 -5.41
N TRP A 182 7.55 -0.16 -4.77
CA TRP A 182 8.69 -0.97 -5.20
C TRP A 182 9.05 -1.97 -4.10
N PHE A 183 9.08 -3.25 -4.45
CA PHE A 183 9.43 -4.32 -3.52
C PHE A 183 10.90 -4.67 -3.68
N HIS A 184 11.70 -4.35 -2.66
CA HIS A 184 13.13 -4.62 -2.66
C HIS A 184 13.48 -5.89 -1.90
N ARG A 185 12.82 -6.12 -0.76
CA ARG A 185 13.00 -7.29 0.10
C ARG A 185 11.66 -7.73 0.64
N PHE A 186 11.59 -9.00 1.01
CA PHE A 186 10.43 -9.55 1.70
C PHE A 186 10.45 -9.15 3.18
N ALA A 187 9.30 -8.73 3.69
CA ALA A 187 9.02 -8.56 5.10
C ALA A 187 7.60 -9.12 5.36
N PRO A 188 7.36 -9.88 6.44
CA PRO A 188 6.02 -10.32 6.79
C PRO A 188 5.14 -9.11 7.12
N ALA A 189 3.99 -8.97 6.45
CA ALA A 189 3.05 -7.87 6.69
C ALA A 189 2.24 -8.01 7.99
N ASP A 190 2.27 -9.17 8.64
CA ASP A 190 1.71 -9.44 9.98
C ASP A 190 2.77 -9.32 11.09
N GLU A 191 3.94 -8.77 10.76
CA GLU A 191 4.96 -8.25 11.67
C GLU A 191 5.08 -6.71 11.53
N TRP A 192 5.64 -6.05 12.53
CA TRP A 192 5.76 -4.60 12.54
C TRP A 192 6.73 -4.09 11.47
N THR A 193 6.25 -3.16 10.66
CA THR A 193 7.05 -2.34 9.74
C THR A 193 6.89 -0.87 10.07
N LEU A 194 7.96 -0.08 9.90
CA LEU A 194 7.98 1.37 10.08
C LEU A 194 7.90 2.08 8.72
#